data_AF-A0AA34TNE9-F1
#
_entry.id   AF-A0AA34TNE9-F1
#
_cell.length_a   1.000
_cell.length_b   1.000
_cell.length_c   1.000
_cell.angle_alpha   90.00
_cell.angle_beta   90.00
_cell.angle_gamma   90.00
#
_symmetry.space_group_name_H-M   'P 1'
#
loop_
_entity.id
_entity.type
_entity.pdbx_description
1 polymer ?
#
loop_
_entity_poly.entity_id
_entity_poly.type
_entity_poly.pdbx_seq_one_letter_code
_entity_poly.pdbx_strand_id
1 'polypeptide(L)'
;MMNKFTIPTLVLATMLTACGGSDSNSSNTSSSNNSKNIIDASSSSSVATLGNGYSLHFSVKSMKLGAEKNTNIDITQYSSEKKTSGYFAQVHGIPERNYKTQSDADITFSLTATNSAGKKYEVENFTIYYENFNSTTTPEKLAIAEVESNIKNIVQWKKADTVRIDKQFIKDNVGVTFNLKQMRPMNLYVRVDDTLSNGIQFVPSFAQNGSEAFNLVSTNDCSVISNATGDLLKAGVKQQTCVKAHGYKIPLLIEDKSLENSEDKVAHVKKIMQYYLEHFPAEVTKAIYDSKATMAFFYDKDWSERDVSDFLDENYRYQDLFATETTDTTSGENKPGLVTKRDAAFEEIIHFVHDYGIMNLAMQSPSSKWGVMQKELDELNEKAIQAGLYFPNGKDSTIVKADLDAESYDQEYLAYSLYSYYDLNHKGYSAQELSSATFTELQANDPAMVKFMEKYFPTRTALKAKFPGYPNN
;
A
#
# COMPACT_ATOMS: atom_id res chain seq x y z
N MET A 1 8.35 70.40 -9.01
CA MET A 1 8.79 69.00 -8.78
C MET A 1 7.75 68.30 -7.91
N MET A 2 7.32 67.15 -8.44
CA MET A 2 6.51 66.04 -7.91
C MET A 2 5.98 66.09 -6.46
N ASN A 3 4.65 66.27 -6.39
CA ASN A 3 3.69 65.49 -5.60
C ASN A 3 3.65 64.02 -6.12
N LYS A 4 3.12 62.99 -5.47
CA LYS A 4 2.47 62.72 -4.19
C LYS A 4 2.30 61.20 -4.11
N PHE A 5 2.21 60.68 -2.90
CA PHE A 5 1.66 59.37 -2.57
C PHE A 5 0.19 59.23 -2.99
N THR A 6 -0.23 58.01 -3.36
CA THR A 6 -1.57 57.47 -3.06
C THR A 6 -1.56 55.93 -3.09
N ILE A 7 -2.29 55.31 -2.15
CA ILE A 7 -2.53 53.87 -1.97
C ILE A 7 -3.93 53.52 -2.56
N PRO A 8 -4.37 52.25 -2.67
CA PRO A 8 -4.73 51.59 -3.93
C PRO A 8 -6.24 51.38 -4.10
N THR A 9 -6.67 50.89 -5.26
CA THR A 9 -8.03 50.37 -5.42
C THR A 9 -8.05 49.11 -6.29
N LEU A 10 -8.76 48.12 -5.75
CA LEU A 10 -9.22 46.86 -6.30
C LEU A 10 -9.90 47.05 -7.67
N VAL A 11 -9.66 46.15 -8.65
CA VAL A 11 -10.49 46.07 -9.86
C VAL A 11 -10.85 44.61 -10.14
N LEU A 12 -12.15 44.34 -9.99
CA LEU A 12 -12.90 43.25 -10.60
C LEU A 12 -13.31 43.72 -12.01
N ALA A 13 -13.14 42.91 -13.05
CA ALA A 13 -13.73 43.20 -14.36
C ALA A 13 -14.26 41.92 -15.03
N THR A 14 -15.58 41.87 -15.12
CA THR A 14 -16.38 40.94 -15.92
C THR A 14 -16.65 41.52 -17.32
N MET A 15 -16.62 40.63 -18.31
CA MET A 15 -17.33 40.58 -19.60
C MET A 15 -17.39 41.81 -20.53
N LEU A 16 -16.99 41.58 -21.79
CA LEU A 16 -17.47 42.30 -22.97
C LEU A 16 -17.91 41.30 -24.05
N THR A 17 -19.19 41.39 -24.38
CA THR A 17 -19.85 40.90 -25.59
C THR A 17 -19.51 41.79 -26.78
N ALA A 18 -19.37 41.20 -27.98
CA ALA A 18 -19.42 41.93 -29.23
C ALA A 18 -20.26 41.14 -30.25
N CYS A 19 -21.36 41.76 -30.69
CA CYS A 19 -22.14 41.39 -31.87
C CYS A 19 -21.50 42.00 -33.12
N GLY A 20 -21.57 41.30 -34.24
CA GLY A 20 -21.54 41.92 -35.57
C GLY A 20 -21.03 41.02 -36.70
N GLY A 21 -21.88 40.78 -37.70
CA GLY A 21 -21.45 40.53 -39.07
C GLY A 21 -21.92 39.22 -39.71
N SER A 22 -23.09 39.27 -40.35
CA SER A 22 -23.56 38.29 -41.31
C SER A 22 -22.73 38.37 -42.59
N ASP A 23 -22.16 37.25 -43.04
CA ASP A 23 -21.94 37.00 -44.48
C ASP A 23 -21.79 35.49 -44.73
N SER A 24 -22.57 35.01 -45.68
CA SER A 24 -22.67 33.63 -46.13
C SER A 24 -21.44 33.22 -46.94
N ASN A 25 -20.72 32.18 -46.51
CA ASN A 25 -20.17 31.21 -47.45
C ASN A 25 -19.87 29.87 -46.78
N SER A 26 -20.43 28.81 -47.36
CA SER A 26 -20.26 27.42 -46.99
C SER A 26 -18.82 26.94 -47.23
N SER A 27 -18.15 26.43 -46.19
CA SER A 27 -17.23 25.30 -46.35
C SER A 27 -17.04 24.58 -45.01
N ASN A 28 -17.27 23.27 -45.06
CA ASN A 28 -16.97 22.30 -44.01
C ASN A 28 -15.51 22.42 -43.54
N THR A 29 -15.30 22.40 -42.22
CA THR A 29 -14.36 21.47 -41.56
C THR A 29 -14.55 21.51 -40.05
N SER A 30 -15.26 20.48 -39.58
CA SER A 30 -15.05 19.76 -38.31
C SER A 30 -14.62 20.57 -37.08
N SER A 31 -15.60 21.11 -36.37
CA SER A 31 -15.54 21.08 -34.90
C SER A 31 -15.54 19.62 -34.47
N SER A 32 -14.39 19.09 -34.04
CA SER A 32 -14.31 17.82 -33.34
C SER A 32 -15.01 17.97 -31.99
N ASN A 33 -16.33 17.82 -32.00
CA ASN A 33 -17.06 17.40 -30.82
C ASN A 33 -16.51 16.01 -30.47
N ASN A 34 -15.52 15.97 -29.58
CA ASN A 34 -15.20 14.76 -28.83
C ASN A 34 -16.43 14.48 -27.95
N SER A 35 -17.49 13.92 -28.53
CA SER A 35 -18.54 13.29 -27.77
C SER A 35 -17.84 12.21 -26.95
N LYS A 36 -17.78 12.39 -25.63
CA LYS A 36 -17.27 11.34 -24.74
C LYS A 36 -17.98 10.05 -25.12
N ASN A 37 -17.21 9.00 -25.40
CA ASN A 37 -17.76 7.67 -25.66
C ASN A 37 -18.23 7.11 -24.31
N ILE A 38 -19.46 7.45 -23.92
CA ILE A 38 -20.07 7.04 -22.65
C ILE A 38 -21.00 5.86 -22.89
N ILE A 39 -20.97 4.88 -22.00
CA ILE A 39 -21.89 3.76 -21.94
C ILE A 39 -22.70 3.87 -20.65
N ASP A 40 -24.02 3.84 -20.75
CA ASP A 40 -24.90 3.67 -19.61
C ASP A 40 -25.09 2.17 -19.33
N ALA A 41 -24.52 1.67 -18.25
CA ALA A 41 -24.61 0.25 -17.87
C ALA A 41 -26.04 -0.22 -17.56
N SER A 42 -26.97 0.71 -17.31
CA SER A 42 -28.38 0.39 -17.08
C SER A 42 -29.23 0.33 -18.34
N SER A 43 -28.66 0.68 -19.50
CA SER A 43 -29.33 0.68 -20.80
C SER A 43 -28.80 -0.44 -21.69
N SER A 44 -29.65 -1.44 -21.98
CA SER A 44 -29.28 -2.57 -22.86
C SER A 44 -28.88 -2.12 -24.26
N SER A 45 -29.51 -1.08 -24.81
CA SER A 45 -29.15 -0.51 -26.11
C SER A 45 -27.80 0.20 -26.07
N SER A 46 -27.45 0.83 -24.95
CA SER A 46 -26.13 1.43 -24.75
C SER A 46 -25.06 0.35 -24.66
N VAL A 47 -25.27 -0.67 -23.83
CA VAL A 47 -24.34 -1.80 -23.65
C VAL A 47 -24.13 -2.57 -24.95
N ALA A 48 -25.16 -2.75 -25.77
CA ALA A 48 -25.05 -3.42 -27.08
C ALA A 48 -24.02 -2.77 -28.02
N THR A 49 -23.69 -1.48 -27.84
CA THR A 49 -22.65 -0.79 -28.64
C THR A 49 -21.22 -1.26 -28.35
N LEU A 50 -21.00 -1.94 -27.21
CA LEU A 50 -19.72 -2.56 -26.88
C LEU A 50 -19.45 -3.82 -27.73
N GLY A 51 -20.51 -4.43 -28.29
CA GLY A 51 -20.41 -5.69 -29.02
C GLY A 51 -20.05 -6.87 -28.11
N ASN A 52 -19.63 -7.99 -28.72
CA ASN A 52 -19.23 -9.19 -27.99
C ASN A 52 -17.75 -9.12 -27.60
N GLY A 53 -17.41 -9.70 -26.43
CA GLY A 53 -16.03 -9.90 -25.99
C GLY A 53 -15.32 -8.61 -25.56
N TYR A 54 -16.06 -7.60 -25.07
CA TYR A 54 -15.45 -6.45 -24.41
C TYR A 54 -14.90 -6.84 -23.04
N SER A 55 -13.94 -6.05 -22.54
CA SER A 55 -13.44 -6.15 -21.17
C SER A 55 -13.88 -4.95 -20.34
N LEU A 56 -13.96 -5.17 -19.02
CA LEU A 56 -14.28 -4.15 -18.04
C LEU A 56 -13.07 -3.93 -17.14
N HIS A 57 -12.74 -2.66 -16.93
CA HIS A 57 -11.69 -2.24 -16.01
C HIS A 57 -12.29 -1.34 -14.93
N PHE A 58 -12.42 -1.90 -13.72
CA PHE A 58 -12.94 -1.27 -12.52
C PHE A 58 -11.77 -0.71 -11.72
N SER A 59 -11.84 0.58 -11.39
CA SER A 59 -10.71 1.28 -10.77
C SER A 59 -11.13 2.27 -9.70
N VAL A 60 -10.22 2.58 -8.79
CA VAL A 60 -10.32 3.74 -7.90
C VAL A 60 -10.02 4.99 -8.72
N LYS A 61 -11.03 5.85 -8.88
CA LYS A 61 -10.92 7.13 -9.60
C LYS A 61 -10.26 8.19 -8.74
N SER A 62 -10.71 8.29 -7.49
CA SER A 62 -10.20 9.24 -6.51
C SER A 62 -10.54 8.81 -5.10
N MET A 63 -9.75 9.30 -4.15
CA MET A 63 -10.00 9.11 -2.74
C MET A 63 -9.94 10.44 -2.01
N LYS A 64 -10.93 10.71 -1.17
CA LYS A 64 -10.95 11.86 -0.28
C LYS A 64 -10.84 11.36 1.15
N LEU A 65 -9.68 11.58 1.76
CA LEU A 65 -9.43 11.23 3.15
C LEU A 65 -10.37 12.01 4.06
N GLY A 66 -10.97 11.33 5.02
CA GLY A 66 -11.81 11.94 6.03
C GLY A 66 -11.02 12.42 7.25
N ALA A 67 -11.78 12.90 8.23
CA ALA A 67 -11.25 13.48 9.46
C ALA A 67 -11.03 12.42 10.56
N GLU A 68 -11.69 11.27 10.48
CA GLU A 68 -11.62 10.23 11.50
C GLU A 68 -10.34 9.40 11.33
N LYS A 69 -9.35 9.63 12.19
CA LYS A 69 -8.04 8.97 12.14
C LYS A 69 -7.98 7.63 12.89
N ASN A 70 -9.13 6.98 13.08
CA ASN A 70 -9.27 5.76 13.87
C ASN A 70 -9.48 4.50 13.03
N THR A 71 -9.48 4.67 11.71
CA THR A 71 -9.66 3.63 10.71
C THR A 71 -8.42 3.59 9.81
N ASN A 72 -8.05 2.40 9.35
CA ASN A 72 -7.14 2.22 8.22
C ASN A 72 -7.89 1.48 7.11
N ILE A 73 -7.54 1.76 5.87
CA ILE A 73 -8.15 1.14 4.71
C ILE A 73 -7.02 0.79 3.75
N ASP A 74 -6.81 -0.50 3.57
CA ASP A 74 -5.87 -1.01 2.59
C ASP A 74 -6.65 -1.50 1.38
N ILE A 75 -6.21 -1.12 0.19
CA ILE A 75 -6.91 -1.35 -1.06
C ILE A 75 -5.94 -1.85 -2.11
N THR A 76 -6.29 -2.97 -2.74
CA THR A 76 -5.56 -3.51 -3.88
C THR A 76 -6.47 -3.52 -5.09
N GLN A 77 -6.11 -2.74 -6.11
CA GLN A 77 -6.75 -2.78 -7.42
C GLN A 77 -5.98 -3.74 -8.32
N TYR A 78 -6.65 -4.74 -8.87
CA TYR A 78 -6.04 -5.71 -9.79
C TYR A 78 -6.20 -5.28 -11.25
N SER A 79 -5.26 -5.68 -12.08
CA SER A 79 -5.30 -5.50 -13.54
C SER A 79 -6.44 -6.30 -14.16
N SER A 80 -6.96 -5.84 -15.31
CA SER A 80 -7.89 -6.62 -16.13
C SER A 80 -7.18 -7.73 -16.90
N GLU A 81 -5.85 -7.67 -17.02
CA GLU A 81 -5.03 -8.72 -17.59
C GLU A 81 -4.73 -9.81 -16.54
N LYS A 82 -4.82 -11.08 -16.98
CA LYS A 82 -4.54 -12.25 -16.14
C LYS A 82 -3.36 -13.02 -16.70
N LYS A 83 -2.44 -13.46 -15.84
CA LYS A 83 -1.38 -14.38 -16.24
C LYS A 83 -1.94 -15.78 -16.42
N THR A 84 -1.78 -16.36 -17.60
CA THR A 84 -2.27 -17.71 -17.95
C THR A 84 -1.22 -18.81 -17.74
N SER A 85 0.02 -18.46 -17.36
CA SER A 85 1.11 -19.40 -17.13
C SER A 85 2.13 -18.89 -16.11
N GLY A 86 2.79 -19.81 -15.40
CA GLY A 86 3.91 -19.54 -14.48
C GLY A 86 3.69 -20.09 -13.07
N TYR A 87 4.75 -20.07 -12.26
CA TYR A 87 4.79 -20.35 -10.82
C TYR A 87 4.00 -19.33 -9.97
N PHE A 88 3.05 -18.65 -10.59
CA PHE A 88 2.29 -17.56 -10.02
C PHE A 88 1.10 -18.17 -9.28
N ALA A 89 1.31 -18.53 -8.02
CA ALA A 89 0.27 -19.07 -7.14
C ALA A 89 -0.84 -18.05 -6.81
N GLN A 90 -0.73 -16.81 -7.27
CA GLN A 90 -1.80 -15.83 -7.17
C GLN A 90 -2.88 -16.15 -8.20
N VAL A 91 -3.90 -16.82 -7.72
CA VAL A 91 -5.09 -17.17 -8.49
C VAL A 91 -5.84 -15.89 -8.95
N HIS A 92 -5.47 -14.68 -8.48
CA HIS A 92 -6.32 -13.49 -8.38
C HIS A 92 -5.95 -12.26 -9.24
N GLY A 93 -5.05 -12.39 -10.22
CA GLY A 93 -4.67 -11.30 -11.12
C GLY A 93 -3.41 -10.55 -10.68
N ILE A 94 -2.98 -9.58 -11.47
CA ILE A 94 -1.74 -8.82 -11.22
C ILE A 94 -2.12 -7.53 -10.49
N PRO A 95 -1.60 -7.25 -9.28
CA PRO A 95 -1.83 -5.99 -8.59
C PRO A 95 -1.35 -4.81 -9.46
N GLU A 96 -2.26 -3.88 -9.73
CA GLU A 96 -1.99 -2.70 -10.55
C GLU A 96 -1.74 -1.47 -9.69
N ARG A 97 -2.50 -1.30 -8.58
CA ARG A 97 -2.36 -0.16 -7.66
C ARG A 97 -2.65 -0.58 -6.22
N ASN A 98 -1.82 -0.12 -5.29
CA ASN A 98 -2.05 -0.28 -3.86
C ASN A 98 -2.31 1.09 -3.21
N TYR A 99 -3.18 1.12 -2.22
CA TYR A 99 -3.48 2.30 -1.42
C TYR A 99 -3.56 1.90 0.04
N LYS A 100 -2.93 2.66 0.94
CA LYS A 100 -3.12 2.49 2.39
C LYS A 100 -3.43 3.83 3.04
N THR A 101 -4.56 3.90 3.76
CA THR A 101 -4.96 5.10 4.48
C THR A 101 -4.78 4.94 5.98
N GLN A 102 -4.56 6.07 6.67
CA GLN A 102 -4.60 6.16 8.14
C GLN A 102 -5.84 6.94 8.60
N SER A 103 -6.92 6.85 7.82
CA SER A 103 -8.21 7.43 8.12
C SER A 103 -9.35 6.75 7.38
N ASP A 104 -10.56 7.07 7.80
CA ASP A 104 -11.76 7.01 6.96
C ASP A 104 -11.54 7.66 5.58
N ALA A 105 -12.33 7.24 4.59
CA ALA A 105 -12.23 7.79 3.24
C ALA A 105 -13.56 7.72 2.48
N ASP A 106 -13.79 8.72 1.62
CA ASP A 106 -14.72 8.61 0.50
C ASP A 106 -13.95 8.12 -0.73
N ILE A 107 -14.34 6.96 -1.25
CA ILE A 107 -13.69 6.31 -2.39
C ILE A 107 -14.63 6.42 -3.57
N THR A 108 -14.20 7.13 -4.61
CA THR A 108 -14.91 7.21 -5.88
C THR A 108 -14.30 6.24 -6.87
N PHE A 109 -15.14 5.46 -7.51
CA PHE A 109 -14.77 4.47 -8.51
C PHE A 109 -15.05 4.97 -9.93
N SER A 110 -14.39 4.34 -10.88
CA SER A 110 -14.69 4.45 -12.30
C SER A 110 -14.70 3.08 -12.96
N LEU A 111 -15.42 2.99 -14.07
CA LEU A 111 -15.43 1.80 -14.90
C LEU A 111 -15.12 2.21 -16.35
N THR A 112 -14.16 1.52 -16.96
CA THR A 112 -13.85 1.67 -18.37
C THR A 112 -14.15 0.36 -19.09
N ALA A 113 -14.93 0.43 -20.17
CA ALA A 113 -15.14 -0.71 -21.07
C ALA A 113 -14.20 -0.60 -22.27
N THR A 114 -13.56 -1.69 -22.66
CA THR A 114 -12.75 -1.77 -23.89
C THR A 114 -13.37 -2.81 -24.81
N ASN A 115 -13.85 -2.38 -25.97
CA ASN A 115 -14.43 -3.32 -26.94
C ASN A 115 -13.35 -4.15 -27.66
N SER A 116 -13.77 -5.13 -28.45
CA SER A 116 -12.87 -6.02 -29.21
C SER A 116 -11.99 -5.31 -30.24
N ALA A 117 -12.33 -4.07 -30.63
CA ALA A 117 -11.50 -3.21 -31.49
C ALA A 117 -10.50 -2.34 -30.69
N GLY A 118 -10.42 -2.51 -29.36
CA GLY A 118 -9.55 -1.73 -28.48
C GLY A 118 -10.07 -0.33 -28.15
N LYS A 119 -11.29 0.03 -28.57
CA LYS A 119 -11.88 1.34 -28.26
C LYS A 119 -12.36 1.36 -26.81
N LYS A 120 -11.94 2.39 -26.08
CA LYS A 120 -12.28 2.61 -24.67
C LYS A 120 -13.51 3.51 -24.51
N TYR A 121 -14.32 3.20 -23.51
CA TYR A 121 -15.55 3.89 -23.17
C TYR A 121 -15.61 4.15 -21.66
N GLU A 122 -16.00 5.35 -21.25
CA GLU A 122 -16.37 5.62 -19.86
C GLU A 122 -17.73 4.94 -19.61
N VAL A 123 -17.86 4.20 -18.50
CA VAL A 123 -19.12 3.55 -18.14
C VAL A 123 -19.73 4.25 -16.92
N GLU A 124 -20.99 4.62 -17.03
CA GLU A 124 -21.78 5.27 -15.98
C GLU A 124 -22.94 4.38 -15.53
N ASN A 125 -23.60 4.75 -14.43
CA ASN A 125 -24.77 4.05 -13.88
C ASN A 125 -24.56 2.55 -13.60
N PHE A 126 -23.32 2.13 -13.35
CA PHE A 126 -22.99 0.76 -13.01
C PHE A 126 -23.36 0.41 -11.56
N THR A 127 -23.49 -0.88 -11.29
CA THR A 127 -23.78 -1.44 -9.97
C THR A 127 -22.55 -2.14 -9.45
N ILE A 128 -22.21 -1.89 -8.18
CA ILE A 128 -21.12 -2.58 -7.49
C ILE A 128 -21.68 -3.85 -6.83
N TYR A 129 -20.92 -4.92 -6.95
CA TYR A 129 -21.17 -6.22 -6.36
C TYR A 129 -20.04 -6.56 -5.39
N TYR A 130 -20.34 -7.39 -4.41
CA TYR A 130 -19.33 -7.96 -3.50
C TYR A 130 -19.35 -9.48 -3.55
N GLU A 131 -18.24 -10.10 -3.21
CA GLU A 131 -18.17 -11.54 -2.99
C GLU A 131 -18.86 -11.95 -1.69
N ASN A 132 -19.84 -12.86 -1.76
CA ASN A 132 -20.41 -13.46 -0.57
C ASN A 132 -19.63 -14.72 -0.19
N PHE A 133 -18.66 -14.59 0.72
CA PHE A 133 -17.81 -15.72 1.12
C PHE A 133 -18.58 -16.87 1.78
N ASN A 134 -19.74 -16.60 2.41
CA ASN A 134 -20.59 -17.65 2.99
C ASN A 134 -21.22 -18.57 1.91
N SER A 135 -21.18 -18.16 0.64
CA SER A 135 -21.68 -18.94 -0.49
C SER A 135 -20.59 -19.75 -1.20
N THR A 136 -19.34 -19.67 -0.73
CA THR A 136 -18.17 -20.31 -1.37
C THR A 136 -17.54 -21.36 -0.44
N THR A 137 -16.96 -22.41 -1.02
CA THR A 137 -16.07 -23.35 -0.29
C THR A 137 -14.59 -22.96 -0.41
N THR A 138 -14.32 -21.85 -1.11
CA THR A 138 -12.99 -21.33 -1.41
C THR A 138 -12.26 -21.02 -0.12
N PRO A 139 -11.02 -21.47 0.12
CA PRO A 139 -10.26 -21.15 1.32
C PRO A 139 -10.12 -19.64 1.59
N GLU A 140 -9.95 -19.31 2.88
CA GLU A 140 -9.93 -17.94 3.44
C GLU A 140 -9.02 -16.94 2.74
N LYS A 141 -7.91 -17.43 2.21
CA LYS A 141 -6.86 -16.64 1.57
C LYS A 141 -6.93 -16.66 0.02
N LEU A 142 -8.02 -17.17 -0.59
CA LEU A 142 -8.12 -17.44 -2.04
C LEU A 142 -9.36 -16.80 -2.74
N ALA A 143 -9.91 -15.72 -2.21
CA ALA A 143 -11.30 -15.30 -2.49
C ALA A 143 -11.59 -14.83 -3.95
N ILE A 144 -10.70 -14.11 -4.64
CA ILE A 144 -11.08 -13.39 -5.89
C ILE A 144 -11.29 -14.29 -7.13
N ALA A 145 -10.58 -15.41 -7.28
CA ALA A 145 -10.42 -16.11 -8.58
C ALA A 145 -11.56 -17.04 -8.91
N GLU A 146 -11.99 -17.78 -7.89
CA GLU A 146 -13.09 -18.73 -8.04
C GLU A 146 -14.41 -17.96 -8.18
N VAL A 147 -14.50 -16.76 -7.59
CA VAL A 147 -15.65 -15.86 -7.73
C VAL A 147 -15.68 -15.15 -9.08
N GLU A 148 -14.54 -14.67 -9.59
CA GLU A 148 -14.48 -14.13 -10.95
C GLU A 148 -14.80 -15.17 -12.04
N SER A 149 -14.59 -16.46 -11.75
CA SER A 149 -14.94 -17.57 -12.67
C SER A 149 -16.42 -17.95 -12.63
N ASN A 150 -17.16 -17.53 -11.59
CA ASN A 150 -18.58 -17.82 -11.43
C ASN A 150 -19.33 -16.58 -10.91
N ILE A 151 -19.90 -15.84 -11.85
CA ILE A 151 -20.73 -14.65 -11.62
C ILE A 151 -21.94 -14.87 -10.70
N LYS A 152 -22.23 -16.10 -10.29
CA LYS A 152 -23.26 -16.42 -9.28
C LYS A 152 -22.78 -16.24 -7.84
N ASN A 153 -21.48 -16.09 -7.62
CA ASN A 153 -20.87 -15.95 -6.29
C ASN A 153 -20.79 -14.48 -5.82
N ILE A 154 -21.23 -13.54 -6.65
CA ILE A 154 -21.29 -12.12 -6.31
C ILE A 154 -22.72 -11.72 -5.95
N VAL A 155 -22.85 -10.87 -4.93
CA VAL A 155 -24.12 -10.31 -4.47
C VAL A 155 -24.13 -8.82 -4.78
N GLN A 156 -25.26 -8.34 -5.30
CA GLN A 156 -25.44 -6.92 -5.56
C GLN A 156 -25.30 -6.14 -4.25
N TRP A 157 -24.40 -5.15 -4.24
CA TRP A 157 -24.22 -4.27 -3.09
C TRP A 157 -25.07 -3.01 -3.23
N LYS A 158 -24.70 -2.14 -4.17
CA LYS A 158 -25.32 -0.83 -4.35
C LYS A 158 -25.00 -0.21 -5.70
N LYS A 159 -25.85 0.73 -6.10
CA LYS A 159 -25.67 1.59 -7.26
C LYS A 159 -25.14 2.94 -6.80
N ALA A 160 -23.84 3.02 -6.60
CA ALA A 160 -23.13 4.24 -6.21
C ALA A 160 -21.72 4.20 -6.79
N ASP A 161 -21.25 5.33 -7.31
CA ASP A 161 -19.86 5.49 -7.76
C ASP A 161 -18.94 5.92 -6.61
N THR A 162 -19.49 6.48 -5.53
CA THR A 162 -18.75 6.91 -4.34
C THR A 162 -19.21 6.19 -3.10
N VAL A 163 -18.24 5.75 -2.29
CA VAL A 163 -18.45 4.96 -1.10
C VAL A 163 -17.66 5.51 0.07
N ARG A 164 -18.38 5.79 1.15
CA ARG A 164 -17.79 6.07 2.45
C ARG A 164 -17.36 4.76 3.12
N ILE A 165 -16.09 4.67 3.47
CA ILE A 165 -15.52 3.61 4.31
C ILE A 165 -15.09 4.28 5.62
N ASP A 166 -15.89 4.08 6.66
CA ASP A 166 -15.61 4.52 8.02
C ASP A 166 -15.87 3.40 9.02
N LYS A 167 -15.71 3.69 10.31
CA LYS A 167 -15.90 2.70 11.37
C LYS A 167 -17.30 2.08 11.36
N GLN A 168 -18.35 2.86 11.08
CA GLN A 168 -19.71 2.33 11.05
C GLN A 168 -19.89 1.38 9.86
N PHE A 169 -19.37 1.78 8.69
CA PHE A 169 -19.33 0.88 7.54
C PHE A 169 -18.67 -0.47 7.88
N ILE A 170 -17.53 -0.46 8.56
CA ILE A 170 -16.83 -1.70 8.93
C ILE A 170 -17.70 -2.56 9.86
N LYS A 171 -18.27 -1.96 10.91
CA LYS A 171 -19.15 -2.68 11.85
C LYS A 171 -20.37 -3.31 11.17
N ASP A 172 -20.95 -2.62 10.19
CA ASP A 172 -22.15 -3.09 9.48
C ASP A 172 -21.85 -4.21 8.49
N ASN A 173 -20.59 -4.40 8.10
CA ASN A 173 -20.20 -5.26 6.97
C ASN A 173 -19.25 -6.41 7.35
N VAL A 174 -18.70 -6.42 8.58
CA VAL A 174 -17.90 -7.53 9.11
C VAL A 174 -18.75 -8.79 9.31
N GLY A 175 -18.21 -9.95 8.95
CA GLY A 175 -18.92 -11.23 8.98
C GLY A 175 -19.88 -11.45 7.81
N VAL A 176 -20.03 -10.47 6.91
CA VAL A 176 -20.88 -10.57 5.71
C VAL A 176 -20.06 -10.34 4.43
N THR A 177 -19.29 -9.26 4.37
CA THR A 177 -18.53 -8.87 3.16
C THR A 177 -17.02 -8.99 3.34
N PHE A 178 -16.52 -8.98 4.57
CA PHE A 178 -15.15 -9.34 4.96
C PHE A 178 -15.16 -10.01 6.35
N ASN A 179 -14.11 -10.74 6.69
CA ASN A 179 -13.89 -11.32 8.02
C ASN A 179 -12.41 -11.21 8.42
N LEU A 180 -12.10 -10.23 9.27
CA LEU A 180 -10.73 -9.92 9.69
C LEU A 180 -10.08 -11.06 10.48
N LYS A 181 -10.85 -11.79 11.31
CA LYS A 181 -10.33 -12.95 12.06
C LYS A 181 -9.95 -14.12 11.17
N GLN A 182 -10.59 -14.21 10.01
CA GLN A 182 -10.32 -15.22 9.00
C GLN A 182 -9.45 -14.67 7.86
N MET A 183 -8.89 -13.46 7.98
CA MET A 183 -8.12 -12.79 6.90
C MET A 183 -8.87 -12.78 5.55
N ARG A 184 -10.20 -12.64 5.60
CA ARG A 184 -11.07 -12.57 4.42
C ARG A 184 -11.28 -11.11 4.05
N PRO A 185 -10.69 -10.61 2.96
CA PRO A 185 -10.91 -9.25 2.53
C PRO A 185 -12.29 -9.09 1.87
N MET A 186 -12.74 -7.84 1.70
CA MET A 186 -13.91 -7.53 0.88
C MET A 186 -13.47 -7.38 -0.57
N ASN A 187 -14.07 -8.14 -1.47
CA ASN A 187 -13.79 -8.03 -2.91
C ASN A 187 -14.96 -7.40 -3.63
N LEU A 188 -14.68 -6.33 -4.38
CA LEU A 188 -15.66 -5.58 -5.16
C LEU A 188 -15.49 -5.83 -6.65
N TYR A 189 -16.62 -5.93 -7.34
CA TYR A 189 -16.70 -6.11 -8.78
C TYR A 189 -17.79 -5.25 -9.39
N VAL A 190 -17.71 -5.05 -10.70
CA VAL A 190 -18.80 -4.53 -11.50
C VAL A 190 -19.19 -5.53 -12.57
N ARG A 191 -20.49 -5.77 -12.69
CA ARG A 191 -21.09 -6.59 -13.75
C ARG A 191 -21.84 -5.70 -14.73
N VAL A 192 -21.55 -5.88 -16.02
CA VAL A 192 -22.34 -5.33 -17.12
C VAL A 192 -22.73 -6.50 -18.02
N ASP A 193 -24.04 -6.75 -18.14
CA ASP A 193 -24.58 -7.95 -18.82
C ASP A 193 -23.91 -9.24 -18.28
N ASP A 194 -23.28 -10.06 -19.13
CA ASP A 194 -22.55 -11.26 -18.70
C ASP A 194 -21.03 -11.06 -18.54
N THR A 195 -20.56 -9.80 -18.57
CA THR A 195 -19.14 -9.47 -18.39
C THR A 195 -18.89 -8.94 -16.97
N LEU A 196 -17.85 -9.49 -16.32
CA LEU A 196 -17.38 -9.06 -15.01
C LEU A 196 -16.07 -8.28 -15.16
N SER A 197 -15.87 -7.26 -14.31
CA SER A 197 -14.61 -6.54 -14.20
C SER A 197 -13.53 -7.33 -13.47
N ASN A 198 -12.30 -6.81 -13.45
CA ASN A 198 -11.32 -7.10 -12.39
C ASN A 198 -11.88 -6.79 -11.00
N GLY A 199 -11.27 -7.39 -9.97
CA GLY A 199 -11.53 -7.10 -8.57
C GLY A 199 -10.82 -5.86 -8.03
N ILE A 200 -11.47 -5.21 -7.06
CA ILE A 200 -10.82 -4.31 -6.10
C ILE A 200 -11.02 -4.90 -4.71
N GLN A 201 -9.92 -5.15 -4.01
CA GLN A 201 -9.90 -5.74 -2.67
C GLN A 201 -9.78 -4.65 -1.60
N PHE A 202 -10.45 -4.84 -0.46
CA PHE A 202 -10.39 -3.98 0.71
C PHE A 202 -10.09 -4.78 1.97
N VAL A 203 -9.15 -4.28 2.76
CA VAL A 203 -8.87 -4.74 4.12
C VAL A 203 -8.99 -3.54 5.06
N PRO A 204 -10.15 -3.32 5.68
CA PRO A 204 -10.31 -2.22 6.61
C PRO A 204 -10.00 -2.67 8.05
N SER A 205 -9.32 -1.82 8.83
CA SER A 205 -9.11 -2.01 10.27
C SER A 205 -9.47 -0.75 11.05
N PHE A 206 -9.78 -0.88 12.34
CA PHE A 206 -10.09 0.27 13.20
C PHE A 206 -9.72 -0.01 14.65
N ALA A 207 -9.48 1.05 15.40
CA ALA A 207 -9.18 0.96 16.83
C ALA A 207 -10.38 0.39 17.62
N GLN A 208 -10.15 -0.70 18.34
CA GLN A 208 -11.19 -1.43 19.09
C GLN A 208 -11.22 -1.07 20.58
N ASN A 209 -10.29 -0.23 21.02
CA ASN A 209 -10.18 0.17 22.42
C ASN A 209 -11.29 1.12 22.88
N GLY A 210 -11.41 1.32 24.20
CA GLY A 210 -12.47 2.15 24.80
C GLY A 210 -12.42 3.64 24.44
N SER A 211 -11.27 4.16 23.95
CA SER A 211 -11.17 5.52 23.41
C SER A 211 -11.62 5.62 21.95
N GLU A 212 -11.86 4.47 21.32
CA GLU A 212 -12.21 4.32 19.91
C GLU A 212 -11.18 4.94 18.97
N ALA A 213 -9.93 5.12 19.41
CA ALA A 213 -8.85 5.75 18.67
C ALA A 213 -7.52 5.04 18.88
N PHE A 214 -6.67 5.01 17.85
CA PHE A 214 -5.31 4.47 18.00
C PHE A 214 -4.52 5.30 19.02
N ASN A 215 -3.87 4.60 19.94
CA ASN A 215 -3.10 5.16 21.02
C ASN A 215 -1.76 5.69 20.52
N LEU A 216 -1.31 6.80 21.09
CA LEU A 216 0.04 7.32 20.87
C LEU A 216 0.96 6.77 21.97
N VAL A 217 2.07 6.15 21.58
CA VAL A 217 3.11 5.73 22.52
C VAL A 217 3.90 6.96 23.00
N SER A 218 3.83 7.24 24.30
CA SER A 218 4.53 8.39 24.90
C SER A 218 6.01 8.07 25.18
N THR A 219 6.93 8.88 24.62
CA THR A 219 8.38 8.70 24.80
C THR A 219 9.09 10.00 25.23
N ASN A 220 9.62 10.00 26.46
CA ASN A 220 10.23 11.18 27.07
C ASN A 220 11.72 11.33 26.73
N ASP A 221 12.47 10.23 26.70
CA ASP A 221 13.91 10.21 26.43
C ASP A 221 14.26 9.07 25.48
N CYS A 222 14.83 9.41 24.32
CA CYS A 222 15.25 8.44 23.31
C CYS A 222 16.64 7.86 23.58
N SER A 223 17.38 8.35 24.58
CA SER A 223 18.72 7.86 24.91
C SER A 223 18.72 6.60 25.77
N VAL A 224 17.59 6.28 26.41
CA VAL A 224 17.44 5.14 27.33
C VAL A 224 16.36 4.17 26.85
N ILE A 225 16.48 2.92 27.27
CA ILE A 225 15.40 1.93 27.24
C ILE A 225 14.70 2.01 28.59
N SER A 226 13.44 2.45 28.59
CA SER A 226 12.64 2.63 29.80
C SER A 226 11.60 1.53 29.95
N ASN A 227 11.16 1.25 31.17
CA ASN A 227 10.02 0.34 31.37
C ASN A 227 8.75 0.96 30.77
N ALA A 228 7.98 0.14 30.05
CA ALA A 228 6.63 0.50 29.67
C ALA A 228 5.74 0.59 30.93
N THR A 229 4.61 1.29 30.81
CA THR A 229 3.67 1.49 31.93
C THR A 229 2.23 1.29 31.45
N GLY A 230 1.28 1.25 32.39
CA GLY A 230 -0.14 1.16 32.07
C GLY A 230 -0.49 -0.13 31.32
N ASP A 231 -1.33 -0.02 30.29
CA ASP A 231 -1.88 -1.17 29.58
C ASP A 231 -0.86 -1.88 28.69
N LEU A 232 0.15 -1.17 28.17
CA LEU A 232 1.29 -1.79 27.47
C LEU A 232 2.01 -2.82 28.35
N LEU A 233 2.31 -2.43 29.60
CA LEU A 233 2.99 -3.32 30.55
C LEU A 233 2.14 -4.54 30.94
N LYS A 234 0.82 -4.34 31.07
CA LYS A 234 -0.14 -5.41 31.37
C LYS A 234 -0.27 -6.38 30.20
N ALA A 235 -0.29 -5.87 28.96
CA ALA A 235 -0.40 -6.66 27.75
C ALA A 235 0.86 -7.48 27.47
N GLY A 236 2.02 -7.09 28.01
CA GLY A 236 3.26 -7.85 27.93
C GLY A 236 4.45 -7.08 27.35
N VAL A 237 4.22 -5.89 26.80
CA VAL A 237 5.29 -4.99 26.36
C VAL A 237 6.03 -4.45 27.58
N LYS A 238 7.25 -4.93 27.84
CA LYS A 238 7.99 -4.61 29.07
C LYS A 238 8.76 -3.30 28.96
N GLN A 239 9.28 -2.96 27.79
CA GLN A 239 10.09 -1.75 27.61
C GLN A 239 9.69 -0.93 26.38
N GLN A 240 10.17 0.31 26.37
CA GLN A 240 10.02 1.23 25.25
C GLN A 240 11.20 2.19 25.16
N THR A 241 11.48 2.66 23.95
CA THR A 241 12.43 3.73 23.65
C THR A 241 11.93 4.51 22.42
N CYS A 242 12.75 5.39 21.86
CA CYS A 242 12.43 6.08 20.62
C CYS A 242 13.68 6.38 19.80
N VAL A 243 13.46 6.77 18.55
CA VAL A 243 14.45 7.40 17.68
C VAL A 243 14.03 8.86 17.45
N LYS A 244 14.98 9.77 17.59
CA LYS A 244 14.76 11.19 17.30
C LYS A 244 15.28 11.53 15.91
N ALA A 245 14.43 12.01 15.02
CA ALA A 245 14.79 12.48 13.69
C ALA A 245 13.96 13.73 13.35
N HIS A 246 14.58 14.73 12.73
CA HIS A 246 13.93 15.99 12.31
C HIS A 246 13.07 16.68 13.39
N GLY A 247 13.40 16.50 14.67
CA GLY A 247 12.65 17.08 15.79
C GLY A 247 11.48 16.23 16.31
N TYR A 248 11.14 15.14 15.62
CA TYR A 248 10.12 14.17 16.03
C TYR A 248 10.74 13.00 16.78
N LYS A 249 9.95 12.36 17.63
CA LYS A 249 10.32 11.13 18.35
C LYS A 249 9.42 10.00 17.85
N ILE A 250 10.02 9.04 17.18
CA ILE A 250 9.33 7.86 16.66
C ILE A 250 9.49 6.72 17.68
N PRO A 251 8.41 6.20 18.26
CA PRO A 251 8.50 5.17 19.30
C PRO A 251 8.96 3.81 18.78
N LEU A 252 9.62 3.07 19.66
CA LEU A 252 9.98 1.66 19.50
C LEU A 252 9.54 0.94 20.78
N LEU A 253 8.49 0.14 20.67
CA LEU A 253 8.05 -0.78 21.71
C LEU A 253 8.96 -2.01 21.70
N ILE A 254 9.30 -2.51 22.88
CA ILE A 254 10.17 -3.68 23.05
C ILE A 254 9.42 -4.64 23.96
N GLU A 255 9.11 -5.82 23.44
CA GLU A 255 8.32 -6.79 24.18
C GLU A 255 9.07 -7.24 25.43
N ASP A 256 10.28 -7.80 25.31
CA ASP A 256 11.14 -8.04 26.46
C ASP A 256 12.63 -8.06 26.09
N LYS A 257 13.36 -7.02 26.48
CA LYS A 257 14.80 -6.91 26.22
C LYS A 257 15.66 -7.94 26.97
N SER A 258 15.12 -8.57 28.01
CA SER A 258 15.81 -9.61 28.78
C SER A 258 15.77 -10.98 28.11
N LEU A 259 14.96 -11.12 27.06
CA LEU A 259 14.88 -12.29 26.20
C LEU A 259 15.67 -12.04 24.90
N GLU A 260 15.07 -12.34 23.74
CA GLU A 260 15.78 -12.29 22.46
C GLU A 260 15.94 -10.88 21.89
N ASN A 261 15.25 -9.88 22.43
CA ASN A 261 15.36 -8.46 22.05
C ASN A 261 16.49 -7.73 22.81
N SER A 262 17.68 -8.33 22.92
CA SER A 262 18.81 -7.76 23.69
C SER A 262 19.09 -6.28 23.39
N GLU A 263 19.74 -5.57 24.33
CA GLU A 263 20.08 -4.15 24.16
C GLU A 263 20.87 -3.87 22.88
N ASP A 264 21.75 -4.78 22.46
CA ASP A 264 22.53 -4.65 21.23
C ASP A 264 21.63 -4.72 19.98
N LYS A 265 20.65 -5.64 19.95
CA LYS A 265 19.65 -5.68 18.86
C LYS A 265 18.79 -4.42 18.86
N VAL A 266 18.35 -3.95 20.03
CA VAL A 266 17.59 -2.68 20.13
C VAL A 266 18.42 -1.51 19.59
N ALA A 267 19.72 -1.45 19.92
CA ALA A 267 20.62 -0.42 19.40
C ALA A 267 20.78 -0.51 17.87
N HIS A 268 20.88 -1.72 17.33
CA HIS A 268 20.95 -1.97 15.88
C HIS A 268 19.68 -1.53 15.14
N VAL A 269 18.51 -1.94 15.62
CA VAL A 269 17.19 -1.51 15.09
C VAL A 269 17.07 0.01 15.11
N LYS A 270 17.40 0.66 16.24
CA LYS A 270 17.38 2.13 16.34
C LYS A 270 18.32 2.80 15.35
N LYS A 271 19.48 2.21 15.06
CA LYS A 271 20.44 2.74 14.11
C LYS A 271 19.90 2.69 12.67
N ILE A 272 19.19 1.62 12.30
CA ILE A 272 18.53 1.50 10.98
C ILE A 272 17.35 2.46 10.87
N MET A 273 16.49 2.52 11.90
CA MET A 273 15.38 3.48 11.99
C MET A 273 15.90 4.91 11.81
N GLN A 274 16.93 5.28 12.57
CA GLN A 274 17.52 6.62 12.48
C GLN A 274 18.07 6.89 11.09
N TYR A 275 18.75 5.92 10.48
CA TYR A 275 19.30 6.06 9.13
C TYR A 275 18.21 6.40 8.11
N TYR A 276 17.14 5.61 8.02
CA TYR A 276 16.07 5.91 7.06
C TYR A 276 15.37 7.23 7.38
N LEU A 277 15.00 7.45 8.64
CA LEU A 277 14.30 8.67 9.04
C LEU A 277 15.11 9.94 8.76
N GLU A 278 16.44 9.92 8.88
CA GLU A 278 17.31 11.06 8.59
C GLU A 278 17.57 11.29 7.10
N HIS A 279 17.43 10.25 6.27
CA HIS A 279 17.63 10.36 4.82
C HIS A 279 16.37 10.76 4.06
N PHE A 280 15.20 10.45 4.61
CA PHE A 280 13.95 10.99 4.08
C PHE A 280 13.72 12.42 4.59
N PRO A 281 13.08 13.28 3.79
CA PRO A 281 12.73 14.64 4.22
C PRO A 281 11.87 14.66 5.50
N ALA A 282 11.98 15.75 6.26
CA ALA A 282 11.29 15.91 7.54
C ALA A 282 9.76 15.71 7.48
N GLU A 283 9.12 16.00 6.34
CA GLU A 283 7.68 15.73 6.16
C GLU A 283 7.32 14.24 6.27
N VAL A 284 8.22 13.33 5.91
CA VAL A 284 8.00 11.87 6.03
C VAL A 284 8.00 11.46 7.50
N THR A 285 9.01 11.90 8.26
CA THR A 285 9.05 11.64 9.71
C THR A 285 7.86 12.27 10.43
N LYS A 286 7.45 13.47 10.02
CA LYS A 286 6.25 14.12 10.56
C LYS A 286 4.99 13.30 10.27
N ALA A 287 4.83 12.77 9.06
CA ALA A 287 3.68 11.96 8.68
C ALA A 287 3.59 10.67 9.52
N ILE A 288 4.73 10.01 9.77
CA ILE A 288 4.82 8.85 10.67
C ILE A 288 4.42 9.24 12.11
N TYR A 289 4.91 10.38 12.59
CA TYR A 289 4.56 10.87 13.93
C TYR A 289 3.06 11.18 14.06
N ASP A 290 2.49 11.90 13.08
CA ASP A 290 1.08 12.30 13.07
C ASP A 290 0.13 11.10 12.94
N SER A 291 0.56 10.02 12.28
CA SER A 291 -0.22 8.78 12.19
C SER A 291 -0.28 8.01 13.51
N LYS A 292 0.55 8.39 14.50
CA LYS A 292 0.75 7.72 15.80
C LYS A 292 1.36 6.32 15.69
N ALA A 293 2.02 6.03 14.57
CA ALA A 293 2.60 4.72 14.35
C ALA A 293 3.85 4.48 15.22
N THR A 294 4.09 3.22 15.58
CA THR A 294 5.27 2.76 16.32
C THR A 294 5.91 1.55 15.67
N MET A 295 7.21 1.34 15.86
CA MET A 295 7.78 0.01 15.66
C MET A 295 7.47 -0.86 16.89
N ALA A 296 7.17 -2.13 16.70
CA ALA A 296 7.02 -3.12 17.77
C ALA A 296 8.05 -4.23 17.60
N PHE A 297 8.97 -4.36 18.56
CA PHE A 297 10.04 -5.35 18.52
C PHE A 297 9.71 -6.51 19.45
N PHE A 298 9.35 -7.64 18.84
CA PHE A 298 8.88 -8.85 19.50
C PHE A 298 10.01 -9.85 19.74
N TYR A 299 9.99 -10.58 20.85
CA TYR A 299 10.87 -11.75 21.01
C TYR A 299 10.23 -12.94 20.30
N ASP A 300 10.98 -13.95 19.88
CA ASP A 300 10.41 -15.03 19.06
C ASP A 300 9.60 -16.02 19.91
N LYS A 301 8.30 -16.07 19.61
CA LYS A 301 7.30 -17.01 20.12
C LYS A 301 6.24 -17.16 19.03
N ASP A 302 5.66 -18.36 18.96
CA ASP A 302 4.57 -18.67 18.05
C ASP A 302 3.49 -17.58 18.15
N TRP A 303 3.09 -17.05 16.99
CA TRP A 303 2.11 -15.97 16.89
C TRP A 303 0.79 -16.33 17.57
N SER A 304 0.41 -17.60 17.52
CA SER A 304 -0.80 -18.11 18.17
C SER A 304 -0.76 -18.12 19.71
N GLU A 305 0.41 -17.89 20.31
CA GLU A 305 0.65 -17.86 21.75
C GLU A 305 0.89 -16.43 22.30
N ARG A 306 0.64 -15.40 21.48
CA ARG A 306 1.02 -14.00 21.76
C ARG A 306 -0.19 -13.10 22.04
N ASP A 307 -0.59 -13.02 23.32
CA ASP A 307 -1.60 -12.04 23.79
C ASP A 307 -1.23 -10.58 23.48
N VAL A 308 0.06 -10.28 23.33
CA VAL A 308 0.56 -8.93 22.98
C VAL A 308 0.09 -8.50 21.58
N SER A 309 -0.02 -9.42 20.62
CA SER A 309 -0.36 -9.09 19.22
C SER A 309 -1.77 -8.55 19.11
N ASP A 310 -2.76 -9.34 19.57
CA ASP A 310 -4.16 -8.96 19.56
C ASP A 310 -4.36 -7.60 20.26
N PHE A 311 -3.68 -7.40 21.39
CA PHE A 311 -3.71 -6.11 22.08
C PHE A 311 -3.16 -4.98 21.21
N LEU A 312 -2.02 -5.15 20.53
CA LEU A 312 -1.46 -4.10 19.68
C LEU A 312 -2.33 -3.84 18.44
N ASP A 313 -2.85 -4.87 17.78
CA ASP A 313 -3.75 -4.76 16.61
C ASP A 313 -5.01 -3.94 16.94
N GLU A 314 -5.56 -4.13 18.14
CA GLU A 314 -6.75 -3.42 18.60
C GLU A 314 -6.49 -1.97 19.02
N ASN A 315 -5.25 -1.61 19.36
CA ASN A 315 -4.94 -0.41 20.12
C ASN A 315 -3.94 0.54 19.45
N TYR A 316 -3.07 0.06 18.58
CA TYR A 316 -1.94 0.80 18.03
C TYR A 316 -1.83 0.60 16.53
N ARG A 317 -1.26 1.59 15.85
CA ARG A 317 -0.68 1.40 14.52
C ARG A 317 0.76 1.02 14.70
N TYR A 318 1.17 -0.11 14.15
CA TYR A 318 2.54 -0.54 14.27
C TYR A 318 3.04 -1.28 13.04
N GLN A 319 4.36 -1.41 12.97
CA GLN A 319 5.05 -2.40 12.15
C GLN A 319 5.80 -3.31 13.11
N ASP A 320 5.65 -4.61 12.94
CA ASP A 320 6.35 -5.62 13.71
C ASP A 320 7.76 -5.87 13.22
N LEU A 321 8.57 -6.45 14.11
CA LEU A 321 9.88 -7.00 13.80
C LEU A 321 10.14 -8.10 14.82
N PHE A 322 10.51 -9.29 14.37
CA PHE A 322 10.84 -10.39 15.27
C PHE A 322 12.34 -10.43 15.59
N ALA A 323 12.65 -10.81 16.83
CA ALA A 323 14.02 -10.89 17.31
C ALA A 323 14.89 -11.86 16.50
N THR A 324 14.33 -12.94 15.95
CA THR A 324 15.05 -13.95 15.15
C THR A 324 15.27 -13.56 13.70
N GLU A 325 14.74 -12.42 13.28
CA GLU A 325 14.88 -11.90 11.92
C GLU A 325 15.87 -10.73 11.87
N THR A 326 16.38 -10.27 13.01
CA THR A 326 17.42 -9.23 13.07
C THR A 326 18.63 -9.65 13.88
N THR A 327 19.71 -8.88 13.73
CA THR A 327 21.01 -9.14 14.35
C THR A 327 21.39 -8.07 15.37
N ASP A 328 22.37 -8.42 16.20
CA ASP A 328 23.02 -7.57 17.20
C ASP A 328 24.28 -6.88 16.65
N THR A 329 24.76 -7.24 15.45
CA THR A 329 26.02 -6.73 14.89
C THR A 329 25.99 -6.57 13.37
N THR A 330 26.68 -5.54 12.86
CA THR A 330 26.91 -5.35 11.41
C THR A 330 28.16 -6.06 10.87
N SER A 331 29.04 -6.58 11.74
CA SER A 331 30.37 -7.10 11.38
C SER A 331 30.49 -8.63 11.43
N GLY A 332 30.98 -9.25 10.34
CA GLY A 332 31.48 -10.63 10.31
C GLY A 332 31.15 -11.37 9.00
N GLU A 333 32.14 -12.03 8.39
CA GLU A 333 32.02 -12.71 7.07
C GLU A 333 30.98 -13.84 7.01
N ASN A 334 30.51 -14.33 8.15
CA ASN A 334 29.66 -15.52 8.27
C ASN A 334 28.35 -15.30 9.05
N LYS A 335 27.81 -14.07 9.10
CA LYS A 335 26.48 -13.87 9.71
C LYS A 335 25.34 -13.79 8.68
N PRO A 336 24.12 -14.26 9.02
CA PRO A 336 23.72 -14.68 10.37
C PRO A 336 22.97 -16.04 10.46
N GLY A 337 23.11 -16.70 11.61
CA GLY A 337 22.17 -17.74 12.07
C GLY A 337 20.82 -17.11 12.42
N LEU A 338 20.13 -16.58 11.40
CA LEU A 338 18.73 -16.16 11.43
C LEU A 338 17.93 -17.19 10.64
N VAL A 339 16.69 -17.41 11.01
CA VAL A 339 15.80 -18.38 10.34
C VAL A 339 15.70 -18.07 8.85
N THR A 340 15.67 -16.79 8.49
CA THR A 340 15.55 -16.29 7.11
C THR A 340 16.87 -15.94 6.43
N LYS A 341 18.01 -16.05 7.14
CA LYS A 341 19.35 -15.61 6.69
C LYS A 341 19.42 -14.15 6.19
N ARG A 342 18.45 -13.31 6.55
CA ARG A 342 18.36 -11.88 6.23
C ARG A 342 18.21 -11.08 7.50
N ASP A 343 18.72 -9.85 7.52
CA ASP A 343 18.44 -8.88 8.58
C ASP A 343 17.18 -8.07 8.23
N ALA A 344 16.03 -8.60 8.63
CA ALA A 344 14.69 -8.07 8.38
C ALA A 344 14.47 -6.66 8.93
N ALA A 345 15.31 -6.17 9.85
CA ALA A 345 15.21 -4.80 10.31
C ALA A 345 15.29 -3.79 9.16
N PHE A 346 16.02 -4.05 8.07
CA PHE A 346 16.02 -3.14 6.91
C PHE A 346 14.69 -3.10 6.15
N GLU A 347 13.99 -4.23 6.10
CA GLU A 347 12.70 -4.46 5.43
C GLU A 347 11.55 -3.91 6.27
N GLU A 348 11.42 -4.37 7.52
CA GLU A 348 10.35 -3.91 8.41
C GLU A 348 10.41 -2.40 8.62
N ILE A 349 11.61 -1.85 8.82
CA ILE A 349 11.74 -0.39 8.99
C ILE A 349 11.41 0.36 7.69
N ILE A 350 11.70 -0.21 6.50
CA ILE A 350 11.29 0.47 5.27
C ILE A 350 9.80 0.36 5.01
N HIS A 351 9.15 -0.76 5.33
CA HIS A 351 7.68 -0.89 5.33
C HIS A 351 7.07 0.17 6.24
N PHE A 352 7.58 0.32 7.47
CA PHE A 352 7.12 1.33 8.41
C PHE A 352 7.25 2.77 7.89
N VAL A 353 8.40 3.12 7.30
CA VAL A 353 8.63 4.44 6.72
C VAL A 353 7.76 4.67 5.48
N HIS A 354 7.58 3.63 4.67
CA HIS A 354 6.74 3.64 3.50
C HIS A 354 5.28 3.88 3.88
N ASP A 355 4.68 3.01 4.67
CA ASP A 355 3.24 2.99 4.93
C ASP A 355 2.78 4.20 5.73
N TYR A 356 3.47 4.49 6.83
CA TYR A 356 3.07 5.57 7.73
C TYR A 356 3.60 6.95 7.33
N GLY A 357 4.61 6.99 6.46
CA GLY A 357 5.26 8.20 5.96
C GLY A 357 4.92 8.51 4.52
N ILE A 358 5.51 7.75 3.58
CA ILE A 358 5.44 8.01 2.13
C ILE A 358 4.01 7.81 1.60
N MET A 359 3.41 6.65 1.85
CA MET A 359 2.06 6.31 1.41
C MET A 359 1.03 7.25 2.05
N ASN A 360 1.16 7.57 3.33
CA ASN A 360 0.33 8.58 3.99
C ASN A 360 0.35 9.94 3.26
N LEU A 361 1.54 10.41 2.85
CA LEU A 361 1.68 11.64 2.08
C LEU A 361 1.16 11.50 0.64
N ALA A 362 1.36 10.34 0.02
CA ALA A 362 0.83 10.02 -1.31
C ALA A 362 -0.70 10.09 -1.33
N MET A 363 -1.35 9.54 -0.30
CA MET A 363 -2.81 9.56 -0.15
C MET A 363 -3.38 10.95 0.12
N GLN A 364 -2.65 11.80 0.83
CA GLN A 364 -3.05 13.20 1.06
C GLN A 364 -2.98 14.04 -0.22
N SER A 365 -2.03 13.74 -1.11
CA SER A 365 -1.87 14.45 -2.37
C SER A 365 -1.32 13.52 -3.46
N PRO A 366 -2.21 12.91 -4.27
CA PRO A 366 -1.82 11.95 -5.31
C PRO A 366 -0.92 12.53 -6.41
N SER A 367 -0.92 13.87 -6.58
CA SER A 367 -0.05 14.58 -7.53
C SER A 367 1.27 15.06 -6.91
N SER A 368 1.49 14.85 -5.61
CA SER A 368 2.75 15.17 -4.95
C SER A 368 3.89 14.26 -5.44
N LYS A 369 5.14 14.61 -5.10
CA LYS A 369 6.30 13.75 -5.39
C LYS A 369 6.15 12.33 -4.81
N TRP A 370 5.44 12.18 -3.69
CA TRP A 370 5.19 10.90 -3.03
C TRP A 370 4.09 10.11 -3.73
N GLY A 371 3.02 10.78 -4.19
CA GLY A 371 2.01 10.15 -5.06
C GLY A 371 2.59 9.68 -6.40
N VAL A 372 3.52 10.45 -6.97
CA VAL A 372 4.27 10.05 -8.17
C VAL A 372 5.20 8.87 -7.89
N MET A 373 5.94 8.90 -6.77
CA MET A 373 6.80 7.79 -6.35
C MET A 373 6.00 6.49 -6.15
N GLN A 374 4.88 6.55 -5.43
CA GLN A 374 4.02 5.40 -5.20
C GLN A 374 3.51 4.81 -6.51
N LYS A 375 3.02 5.67 -7.42
CA LYS A 375 2.56 5.22 -8.73
C LYS A 375 3.69 4.57 -9.55
N GLU A 376 4.90 5.11 -9.49
CA GLU A 376 6.06 4.52 -10.17
C GLU A 376 6.40 3.14 -9.57
N LEU A 377 6.31 2.97 -8.25
CA LEU A 377 6.50 1.67 -7.59
C LEU A 377 5.41 0.66 -7.99
N ASP A 378 4.14 1.07 -8.00
CA ASP A 378 3.01 0.25 -8.46
C ASP A 378 3.26 -0.27 -9.90
N GLU A 379 3.64 0.63 -10.81
CA GLU A 379 3.92 0.29 -12.21
C GLU A 379 5.15 -0.63 -12.37
N LEU A 380 6.15 -0.49 -11.51
CA LEU A 380 7.32 -1.38 -11.51
C LEU A 380 6.98 -2.76 -10.96
N ASN A 381 6.20 -2.82 -9.88
CA ASN A 381 5.71 -4.07 -9.30
C ASN A 381 4.88 -4.87 -10.32
N GLU A 382 3.90 -4.23 -10.98
CA GLU A 382 3.09 -4.87 -12.02
C GLU A 382 3.97 -5.46 -13.13
N LYS A 383 4.93 -4.68 -13.65
CA LYS A 383 5.85 -5.12 -14.70
C LYS A 383 6.78 -6.25 -14.24
N ALA A 384 7.30 -6.18 -13.02
CA ALA A 384 8.16 -7.21 -12.45
C ALA A 384 7.41 -8.54 -12.31
N ILE A 385 6.15 -8.49 -11.86
CA ILE A 385 5.26 -9.65 -11.82
C ILE A 385 5.03 -10.21 -13.23
N GLN A 386 4.68 -9.35 -14.19
CA GLN A 386 4.44 -9.75 -15.59
C GLN A 386 5.68 -10.40 -16.21
N ALA A 387 6.85 -9.85 -15.96
CA ALA A 387 8.13 -10.37 -16.44
C ALA A 387 8.61 -11.64 -15.69
N GLY A 388 7.97 -12.00 -14.56
CA GLY A 388 8.43 -13.11 -13.73
C GLY A 388 9.72 -12.80 -12.98
N LEU A 389 9.94 -11.52 -12.67
CA LEU A 389 11.05 -11.04 -11.87
C LEU A 389 10.71 -11.00 -10.38
N TYR A 390 9.42 -10.82 -10.05
CA TYR A 390 8.87 -10.82 -8.70
C TYR A 390 7.69 -11.80 -8.59
N PHE A 391 7.61 -12.48 -7.45
CA PHE A 391 6.69 -13.55 -7.09
C PHE A 391 6.18 -13.29 -5.68
N PRO A 392 5.10 -12.52 -5.49
CA PRO A 392 4.80 -12.00 -4.17
C PRO A 392 4.60 -13.09 -3.10
N ASN A 393 3.99 -14.23 -3.43
CA ASN A 393 3.85 -15.38 -2.51
C ASN A 393 4.89 -16.50 -2.76
N GLY A 394 6.07 -16.15 -3.24
CA GLY A 394 7.11 -17.10 -3.62
C GLY A 394 6.80 -17.87 -4.92
N LYS A 395 7.70 -18.80 -5.28
CA LYS A 395 7.67 -19.57 -6.54
C LYS A 395 6.95 -20.91 -6.43
N ASP A 396 6.40 -21.24 -5.27
CA ASP A 396 5.74 -22.53 -5.08
C ASP A 396 4.28 -22.48 -5.56
N SER A 397 4.04 -23.08 -6.73
CA SER A 397 2.72 -23.20 -7.34
C SER A 397 1.74 -24.08 -6.56
N THR A 398 2.19 -24.75 -5.49
CA THR A 398 1.38 -25.62 -4.63
C THR A 398 0.92 -24.95 -3.34
N ILE A 399 1.38 -23.72 -3.06
CA ILE A 399 0.91 -22.94 -1.92
C ILE A 399 -0.58 -22.60 -2.14
N VAL A 400 -1.43 -23.22 -1.31
CA VAL A 400 -2.90 -23.02 -1.28
C VAL A 400 -3.31 -21.90 -0.32
N LYS A 401 -2.33 -21.25 0.34
CA LYS A 401 -2.53 -20.17 1.30
C LYS A 401 -1.52 -19.07 1.03
N ALA A 402 -1.96 -17.96 0.44
CA ALA A 402 -1.12 -16.76 0.41
C ALA A 402 -0.84 -16.32 1.85
N ASP A 403 0.44 -16.23 2.21
CA ASP A 403 0.85 -15.68 3.51
C ASP A 403 1.14 -14.18 3.42
N LEU A 404 1.29 -13.61 2.22
CA LEU A 404 1.17 -12.17 2.08
C LEU A 404 -0.29 -11.75 2.13
N ASP A 405 -0.57 -10.80 3.01
CA ASP A 405 -1.77 -9.99 2.90
C ASP A 405 -1.70 -9.21 1.58
N ALA A 406 -2.80 -9.18 0.83
CA ALA A 406 -2.79 -8.73 -0.56
C ALA A 406 -2.51 -7.23 -0.72
N GLU A 407 -2.42 -6.49 0.37
CA GLU A 407 -2.01 -5.09 0.46
C GLU A 407 -0.49 -4.89 0.52
N SER A 408 0.28 -5.97 0.59
CA SER A 408 1.73 -5.90 0.78
C SER A 408 2.55 -5.99 -0.50
N TYR A 409 1.93 -6.18 -1.68
CA TYR A 409 2.67 -6.54 -2.90
C TYR A 409 3.75 -5.55 -3.34
N ASP A 410 3.44 -4.25 -3.37
CA ASP A 410 4.38 -3.22 -3.79
C ASP A 410 5.45 -2.94 -2.73
N GLN A 411 5.08 -2.92 -1.45
CA GLN A 411 6.01 -2.70 -0.35
C GLN A 411 6.99 -3.87 -0.15
N GLU A 412 6.54 -5.11 -0.39
CA GLU A 412 7.37 -6.30 -0.39
C GLU A 412 8.31 -6.29 -1.59
N TYR A 413 7.80 -5.99 -2.79
CA TYR A 413 8.63 -5.80 -3.96
C TYR A 413 9.75 -4.77 -3.73
N LEU A 414 9.40 -3.65 -3.09
CA LEU A 414 10.35 -2.63 -2.66
C LEU A 414 11.41 -3.22 -1.71
N ALA A 415 11.00 -3.91 -0.65
CA ALA A 415 11.90 -4.48 0.35
C ALA A 415 12.87 -5.53 -0.24
N TYR A 416 12.36 -6.49 -1.02
CA TYR A 416 13.21 -7.49 -1.69
C TYR A 416 14.20 -6.85 -2.66
N SER A 417 13.75 -5.85 -3.41
CA SER A 417 14.61 -5.09 -4.32
C SER A 417 15.66 -4.29 -3.55
N LEU A 418 15.33 -3.79 -2.36
CA LEU A 418 16.24 -3.07 -1.47
C LEU A 418 17.40 -3.95 -1.01
N TYR A 419 17.13 -5.21 -0.64
CA TYR A 419 18.19 -6.15 -0.29
C TYR A 419 19.18 -6.36 -1.42
N SER A 420 18.69 -6.49 -2.65
CA SER A 420 19.53 -6.65 -3.82
C SER A 420 20.28 -5.37 -4.14
N TYR A 421 19.60 -4.22 -4.17
CA TYR A 421 20.21 -2.92 -4.49
C TYR A 421 21.37 -2.57 -3.56
N TYR A 422 21.22 -2.85 -2.27
CA TYR A 422 22.24 -2.56 -1.26
C TYR A 422 23.17 -3.71 -0.93
N ASP A 423 23.06 -4.86 -1.62
CA ASP A 423 23.87 -6.04 -1.37
C ASP A 423 23.79 -6.52 0.10
N LEU A 424 22.59 -6.46 0.68
CA LEU A 424 22.31 -6.84 2.08
C LEU A 424 22.04 -8.33 2.26
N ASN A 425 21.66 -9.05 1.19
CA ASN A 425 21.42 -10.49 1.24
C ASN A 425 22.66 -11.25 1.71
N HIS A 426 22.44 -12.33 2.48
CA HIS A 426 23.50 -13.26 2.80
C HIS A 426 24.10 -13.87 1.52
N LYS A 427 25.42 -14.13 1.52
CA LYS A 427 26.10 -14.69 0.34
C LYS A 427 25.51 -16.05 -0.03
N GLY A 428 25.09 -16.19 -1.28
CA GLY A 428 24.45 -17.42 -1.79
C GLY A 428 23.01 -17.62 -1.34
N TYR A 429 22.40 -16.63 -0.68
CA TYR A 429 20.96 -16.60 -0.43
C TYR A 429 20.25 -15.73 -1.47
N SER A 430 19.09 -16.21 -1.93
CA SER A 430 18.12 -15.45 -2.71
C SER A 430 16.76 -15.66 -2.06
N ALA A 431 15.99 -14.58 -1.92
CA ALA A 431 14.57 -14.68 -1.62
C ALA A 431 13.86 -15.51 -2.72
N GLN A 432 12.79 -16.22 -2.37
CA GLN A 432 12.01 -16.95 -3.38
C GLN A 432 11.19 -15.98 -4.22
N GLU A 433 10.86 -14.85 -3.63
CA GLU A 433 9.98 -13.80 -4.09
C GLU A 433 10.64 -12.95 -5.18
N LEU A 434 11.97 -12.81 -5.18
CA LEU A 434 12.68 -12.01 -6.17
C LEU A 434 13.67 -12.85 -6.98
N SER A 435 13.78 -12.54 -8.26
CA SER A 435 14.72 -13.17 -9.19
C SER A 435 16.18 -12.70 -9.03
N SER A 436 16.41 -11.61 -8.31
CA SER A 436 17.72 -11.00 -8.09
C SER A 436 18.08 -11.07 -6.60
N ALA A 437 19.33 -11.40 -6.30
CA ALA A 437 19.87 -11.44 -4.94
C ALA A 437 20.96 -10.39 -4.70
N THR A 438 21.62 -9.92 -5.76
CA THR A 438 22.70 -8.92 -5.70
C THR A 438 22.38 -7.69 -6.53
N PHE A 439 23.12 -6.60 -6.32
CA PHE A 439 22.97 -5.39 -7.11
C PHE A 439 23.22 -5.64 -8.60
N THR A 440 24.22 -6.48 -8.91
CA THR A 440 24.58 -6.80 -10.30
C THR A 440 23.43 -7.51 -11.02
N GLU A 441 22.78 -8.45 -10.33
CA GLU A 441 21.61 -9.15 -10.86
C GLU A 441 20.42 -8.21 -11.00
N LEU A 442 20.13 -7.37 -10.00
CA LEU A 442 19.05 -6.39 -10.09
C LEU A 442 19.28 -5.40 -11.25
N GLN A 443 20.51 -4.93 -11.44
CA GLN A 443 20.86 -4.04 -12.54
C GLN A 443 20.68 -4.71 -13.91
N ALA A 444 20.94 -6.02 -14.02
CA ALA A 444 20.77 -6.76 -15.26
C ALA A 444 19.29 -7.10 -15.54
N ASN A 445 18.56 -7.53 -14.51
CA ASN A 445 17.22 -8.08 -14.62
C ASN A 445 16.13 -7.01 -14.54
N ASP A 446 16.30 -6.02 -13.65
CA ASP A 446 15.37 -4.90 -13.46
C ASP A 446 16.10 -3.54 -13.33
N PRO A 447 16.65 -3.03 -14.45
CA PRO A 447 17.34 -1.73 -14.45
C PRO A 447 16.40 -0.54 -14.16
N ALA A 448 15.08 -0.73 -14.27
CA ALA A 448 14.12 0.32 -13.96
C ALA A 448 13.98 0.48 -12.44
N MET A 449 13.96 -0.63 -11.69
CA MET A 449 13.99 -0.61 -10.24
C MET A 449 15.28 0.01 -9.69
N VAL A 450 16.43 -0.24 -10.32
CA VAL A 450 17.69 0.45 -9.93
C VAL A 450 17.56 1.96 -10.05
N LYS A 451 16.98 2.48 -11.15
CA LYS A 451 16.77 3.93 -11.33
C LYS A 451 15.80 4.49 -10.29
N PHE A 452 14.76 3.74 -9.95
CA PHE A 452 13.82 4.11 -8.89
C PHE A 452 14.54 4.24 -7.55
N MET A 453 15.36 3.25 -7.18
CA MET A 453 16.17 3.28 -5.95
C MET A 453 17.15 4.46 -5.93
N GLU A 454 17.88 4.70 -7.02
CA GLU A 454 18.81 5.83 -7.13
C GLU A 454 18.12 7.20 -7.03
N LYS A 455 16.86 7.28 -7.44
CA LYS A 455 16.07 8.52 -7.43
C LYS A 455 15.48 8.85 -6.07
N TYR A 456 15.05 7.84 -5.30
CA TYR A 456 14.23 8.04 -4.11
C TYR A 456 14.88 7.60 -2.79
N PHE A 457 15.90 6.75 -2.84
CA PHE A 457 16.49 6.12 -1.66
C PHE A 457 17.94 6.57 -1.45
N PRO A 458 18.48 6.38 -0.24
CA PRO A 458 19.89 6.63 0.03
C PRO A 458 20.83 5.95 -0.98
N THR A 459 22.00 6.56 -1.21
CA THR A 459 22.99 5.94 -2.09
C THR A 459 23.57 4.68 -1.45
N ARG A 460 23.95 3.70 -2.27
CA ARG A 460 24.65 2.49 -1.79
C ARG A 460 25.90 2.83 -0.98
N THR A 461 26.66 3.82 -1.43
CA THR A 461 27.84 4.32 -0.71
C THR A 461 27.50 4.83 0.69
N ALA A 462 26.42 5.60 0.85
CA ALA A 462 25.98 6.10 2.16
C ALA A 462 25.57 4.95 3.10
N LEU A 463 24.85 3.95 2.57
CA LEU A 463 24.47 2.79 3.37
C LEU A 463 25.70 2.00 3.82
N LYS A 464 26.59 1.65 2.88
CA LYS A 464 27.83 0.89 3.16
C LYS A 464 28.71 1.60 4.20
N ALA A 465 28.80 2.93 4.13
CA ALA A 465 29.55 3.71 5.11
C ALA A 465 28.93 3.65 6.52
N LYS A 466 27.60 3.58 6.62
CA LYS A 466 26.89 3.51 7.91
C LYS A 466 26.83 2.09 8.49
N PHE A 467 26.72 1.09 7.62
CA PHE A 467 26.53 -0.32 7.96
C PHE A 467 27.58 -1.20 7.25
N PRO A 468 28.85 -1.14 7.67
CA PRO A 468 29.91 -1.97 7.10
C PRO A 468 29.74 -3.43 7.53
N GLY A 469 30.12 -4.39 6.67
CA GLY A 469 30.25 -5.80 7.05
C GLY A 469 29.13 -6.74 6.60
N TYR A 470 28.15 -6.28 5.82
CA TYR A 470 27.20 -7.18 5.14
C TYR A 470 27.92 -7.96 4.01
N PRO A 471 27.56 -9.22 3.74
CA PRO A 471 28.43 -10.19 3.08
C PRO A 471 28.64 -9.99 1.57
N ASN A 472 27.84 -9.14 0.92
CA ASN A 472 28.06 -8.69 -0.45
C ASN A 472 28.51 -7.21 -0.52
N ASN A 473 28.83 -6.60 0.63
CA ASN A 473 29.18 -5.19 0.74
C ASN A 473 30.66 -4.85 0.62
#